data_AF-A0A924ZMS2-F1
#
_entry.id   AF-A0A924ZMS2-F1
#
_cell.length_a   1.000
_cell.length_b   1.000
_cell.length_c   1.000
_cell.angle_alpha   90.00
_cell.angle_beta   90.00
_cell.angle_gamma   90.00
#
_symmetry.space_group_name_H-M   'P 1'
#
loop_
_entity.id
_entity.type
_entity.pdbx_description
1 polymer ?
#
loop_
_entity_poly.entity_id
_entity_poly.type
_entity_poly.pdbx_seq_one_letter_code
_entity_poly.pdbx_strand_id
1 'polypeptide(L)'
;MKPRFNQLTVLKNKSGQILVEYLLLMVIAIGCATLLTKGLVGRGEGKSEGMLIRQWDKIIHVIGNDIPDCSTQVDFNSAKCP
;
A
#
# COMPACT_ATOMS: atom_id res chain seq x y z
N MET A 1 30.18 -28.48 44.31
CA MET A 1 29.19 -28.30 43.24
C MET A 1 28.59 -26.91 43.40
N LYS A 2 28.91 -25.93 42.54
CA LYS A 2 28.49 -24.52 42.68
C LYS A 2 27.67 -24.11 41.45
N PRO A 3 26.42 -23.64 41.60
CA PRO A 3 25.57 -23.37 40.45
C PRO A 3 25.99 -22.07 39.78
N ARG A 4 26.25 -22.11 38.47
CA ARG A 4 26.41 -20.93 37.60
C ARG A 4 25.03 -20.49 37.14
N PHE A 5 24.36 -19.67 37.96
CA PHE A 5 23.12 -19.01 37.56
C PHE A 5 23.42 -17.83 36.63
N ASN A 6 23.13 -18.05 35.34
CA ASN A 6 22.67 -17.11 34.32
C ASN A 6 23.05 -15.63 34.48
N GLN A 7 24.05 -15.20 33.71
CA GLN A 7 24.14 -13.83 33.23
C GLN A 7 23.04 -13.58 32.18
N LEU A 8 21.80 -13.41 32.63
CA LEU A 8 20.81 -12.69 31.83
C LEU A 8 21.17 -11.21 31.97
N THR A 9 21.94 -10.72 31.01
CA THR A 9 22.22 -9.30 30.81
C THR A 9 20.90 -8.56 30.68
N VAL A 10 20.42 -8.04 31.82
CA VAL A 10 19.35 -7.05 31.85
C VAL A 10 19.84 -5.89 31.01
N LEU A 11 19.28 -5.75 29.80
CA LEU A 11 19.43 -4.57 28.95
C LEU A 11 19.01 -3.38 29.81
N LYS A 12 20.01 -2.69 30.37
CA LYS A 12 19.80 -1.61 31.32
C LYS A 12 19.29 -0.42 30.55
N ASN A 13 17.98 -0.39 30.42
CA ASN A 13 17.22 0.55 29.62
C ASN A 13 17.38 1.95 30.20
N LYS A 14 17.99 2.88 29.44
CA LYS A 14 18.06 4.28 29.85
C LYS A 14 16.79 4.98 29.40
N SER A 15 16.11 5.65 30.32
CA SER A 15 14.83 6.33 30.10
C SER A 15 14.83 7.33 28.92
N GLY A 16 15.98 7.91 28.57
CA GLY A 16 16.13 8.74 27.37
C GLY A 16 16.30 7.96 26.05
N GLN A 17 16.80 6.73 26.10
CA GLN A 17 17.01 5.88 24.92
C GLN A 17 15.69 5.38 24.36
N ILE A 18 14.70 5.10 25.23
CA ILE A 18 13.38 4.64 24.81
C ILE A 18 12.71 5.64 23.86
N LEU A 19 12.85 6.93 24.17
CA LEU A 19 12.17 8.01 23.44
C LEU A 19 12.74 8.12 22.02
N VAL A 20 14.06 8.01 21.90
CA VAL A 20 14.76 8.00 20.62
C VAL A 20 14.40 6.75 19.80
N GLU A 21 14.31 5.59 20.44
CA GLU A 21 13.95 4.33 19.78
C GLU A 21 12.54 4.37 19.19
N TYR A 22 11.55 4.85 19.96
CA TYR A 22 10.18 4.99 19.45
C TYR A 22 10.08 6.03 18.34
N LEU A 23 10.82 7.14 18.41
CA LEU A 23 10.87 8.12 17.33
C LEU A 23 11.45 7.53 16.04
N LEU A 24 12.53 6.75 16.15
CA LEU A 24 13.17 6.13 15.00
C LEU A 24 12.25 5.08 14.35
N LEU A 25 11.58 4.26 15.16
CA LEU A 25 10.56 3.32 14.67
C LEU A 25 9.36 4.05 14.04
N MET A 26 8.92 5.17 14.61
CA MET A 26 7.83 5.97 14.06
C MET A 26 8.19 6.55 12.69
N VAL A 27 9.40 7.09 12.53
CA VAL A 27 9.87 7.63 11.24
C VAL A 27 9.94 6.53 10.18
N ILE A 28 10.45 5.35 10.53
CA ILE A 28 10.47 4.20 9.62
C ILE A 28 9.04 3.79 9.22
N ALA A 29 8.12 3.69 10.20
CA ALA A 29 6.73 3.32 9.93
C ALA A 29 6.04 4.31 8.99
N ILE A 30 6.23 5.62 9.21
CA ILE A 30 5.70 6.68 8.34
C ILE A 30 6.35 6.60 6.95
N GLY A 31 7.66 6.34 6.87
CA GLY A 31 8.36 6.11 5.61
C GLY A 31 7.76 4.94 4.81
N CYS A 32 7.53 3.81 5.45
CA CYS A 32 6.88 2.66 4.82
C CYS A 32 5.45 2.99 4.39
N ALA A 33 4.66 3.63 5.26
CA ALA A 33 3.29 4.02 4.95
C ALA A 33 3.22 4.94 3.73
N THR A 34 4.07 5.97 3.66
CA THR A 34 4.10 6.90 2.52
C THR A 34 4.47 6.22 1.20
N LEU A 35 5.44 5.30 1.20
CA LEU A 35 5.79 4.52 0.00
C LEU A 35 4.61 3.66 -0.48
N LEU A 36 3.94 2.98 0.45
CA LEU A 36 2.77 2.15 0.14
C LEU A 36 1.61 2.99 -0.41
N THR A 37 1.29 4.12 0.22
CA THR A 37 0.21 5.00 -0.23
C THR A 37 0.48 5.56 -1.63
N LYS A 38 1.72 5.96 -1.93
CA LYS A 38 2.10 6.42 -3.28
C LYS A 38 1.99 5.32 -4.33
N GLY A 39 2.33 4.07 -3.99
CA GLY A 39 2.18 2.93 -4.91
C GLY A 39 0.73 2.50 -5.14
N LEU A 40 -0.13 2.66 -4.13
CA LEU A 40 -1.53 2.22 -4.20
C LEU A 40 -2.44 3.29 -4.82
N VAL A 41 -2.26 4.55 -4.44
CA VAL A 41 -3.17 5.67 -4.76
C VAL A 41 -2.43 6.82 -5.47
N GLY A 42 -1.23 6.57 -6.01
CA GLY A 42 -0.50 7.55 -6.80
C GLY A 42 -1.29 7.98 -8.04
N ARG A 43 -1.43 9.29 -8.25
CA ARG A 43 -2.10 9.86 -9.44
C ARG A 43 -1.11 10.24 -10.55
N GLY A 44 -0.08 9.41 -10.74
CA GLY A 44 0.90 9.62 -11.80
C GLY A 44 0.37 9.14 -13.15
N GLU A 45 0.91 9.66 -14.26
CA GLU A 45 0.50 9.22 -15.60
C GLU A 45 1.10 7.85 -15.95
N GLY A 46 0.32 7.04 -16.66
CA GLY A 46 0.74 5.76 -17.24
C GLY A 46 1.20 4.73 -16.22
N LYS A 47 2.48 4.31 -16.30
CA LYS A 47 3.04 3.26 -15.43
C LYS A 47 3.23 3.69 -13.98
N SER A 48 3.08 4.98 -13.69
CA SER A 48 3.19 5.55 -12.34
C SER A 48 1.84 5.72 -11.64
N GLU A 49 0.76 5.31 -12.29
CA GLU A 49 -0.58 5.28 -11.72
C GLU A 49 -0.70 4.18 -10.65
N GLY A 50 -1.30 4.54 -9.52
CA GLY A 50 -1.50 3.67 -8.40
C GLY A 50 -2.40 2.48 -8.75
N MET A 51 -2.09 1.32 -8.19
CA MET A 51 -2.81 0.08 -8.50
C MET A 51 -4.33 0.21 -8.29
N LEU A 52 -4.77 0.87 -7.21
CA LEU A 52 -6.20 1.02 -6.93
C LEU A 52 -6.88 1.95 -7.94
N ILE A 53 -6.22 3.03 -8.33
CA ILE A 53 -6.78 4.00 -9.28
C ILE A 53 -6.93 3.34 -10.65
N ARG A 54 -5.92 2.61 -11.11
CA ARG A 54 -5.98 1.87 -12.38
C ARG A 54 -7.12 0.85 -12.43
N GLN A 55 -7.38 0.15 -11.32
CA GLN A 55 -8.51 -0.79 -11.27
C GLN A 55 -9.85 -0.06 -11.23
N TRP A 56 -9.93 1.06 -10.52
CA TRP A 56 -11.14 1.86 -10.46
C TRP A 56 -11.48 2.49 -11.82
N ASP A 57 -10.47 3.01 -12.53
CA ASP A 57 -10.61 3.51 -13.89
C ASP A 57 -11.12 2.43 -14.83
N LYS A 58 -10.56 1.21 -14.76
CA LYS A 58 -11.06 0.06 -15.53
C LYS A 58 -12.54 -0.25 -15.25
N ILE A 59 -12.97 -0.22 -13.98
CA ILE A 59 -14.37 -0.49 -13.62
C ILE A 59 -15.28 0.59 -14.22
N ILE A 60 -14.91 1.86 -14.08
CA ILE A 60 -15.66 2.98 -14.65
C ILE A 60 -15.73 2.84 -16.18
N HIS A 61 -14.64 2.45 -16.82
CA HIS A 61 -14.57 2.27 -18.27
C HIS A 61 -15.48 1.13 -18.74
N VAL A 62 -15.51 0.02 -18.00
CA VAL A 62 -16.41 -1.12 -18.29
C VAL A 62 -17.87 -0.71 -18.15
N ILE A 63 -18.23 -0.02 -17.06
CA ILE A 63 -19.61 0.45 -16.83
C ILE A 63 -20.00 1.49 -17.88
N GLY A 64 -19.11 2.43 -18.21
CA GLY A 64 -19.39 3.48 -19.19
C GLY A 64 -19.57 2.96 -20.62
N ASN A 65 -18.93 1.82 -20.95
CA ASN A 65 -19.04 1.18 -22.26
C ASN A 65 -20.12 0.09 -22.32
N ASP A 66 -20.87 -0.14 -21.25
CA ASP A 66 -22.02 -1.06 -21.21
C ASP A 66 -23.28 -0.36 -21.74
N ILE A 67 -23.36 -0.24 -23.07
CA ILE A 67 -24.44 0.47 -23.79
C ILE A 67 -25.60 -0.51 -24.09
N PRO A 68 -26.87 -0.14 -23.81
CA PRO A 68 -28.01 -1.04 -23.95
C PRO A 68 -28.32 -1.51 -25.38
N ASP A 69 -27.82 -0.81 -26.41
CA ASP A 69 -28.05 -1.14 -27.82
C ASP A 69 -27.04 -2.15 -28.39
N CYS A 70 -26.17 -2.71 -27.54
CA CYS A 70 -25.07 -3.59 -27.90
C CYS A 70 -25.24 -5.02 -27.36
N SER A 71 -26.29 -5.73 -27.78
CA SER A 71 -26.62 -7.08 -27.27
C SER A 71 -25.59 -8.18 -27.58
N THR A 72 -24.65 -7.93 -28.50
CA THR A 72 -23.58 -8.87 -28.91
C THR A 72 -22.18 -8.43 -28.50
N GLN A 73 -22.05 -7.38 -27.67
CA GLN A 73 -20.74 -6.87 -27.25
C GLN A 73 -20.02 -7.85 -26.32
N VAL A 74 -18.81 -8.25 -26.72
CA VAL A 74 -17.94 -9.20 -25.98
C VAL A 74 -16.74 -8.52 -25.32
N ASP A 75 -16.53 -7.22 -25.56
CA ASP A 75 -15.44 -6.41 -25.01
C ASP A 75 -15.96 -5.03 -24.56
N PHE A 76 -15.54 -4.58 -23.39
CA PHE A 76 -15.93 -3.32 -22.76
C PHE A 76 -14.78 -2.29 -22.69
N ASN A 77 -13.69 -2.53 -23.41
CA ASN A 77 -12.59 -1.56 -23.55
C ASN A 77 -12.92 -0.40 -24.53
N SER A 78 -14.00 -0.51 -25.29
CA SER A 78 -14.49 0.56 -26.15
C SER A 78 -16.00 0.43 -26.37
N ALA A 79 -16.74 1.53 -26.28
CA ALA A 79 -18.11 1.61 -26.78
C ALA A 79 -18.11 1.43 -28.31
N LYS A 80 -18.33 0.21 -28.78
CA LYS A 80 -18.51 -0.11 -30.20
C LYS A 80 -19.88 -0.73 -30.40
N CYS A 81 -20.88 0.14 -30.49
CA CYS A 81 -22.14 -0.18 -31.14
C CYS A 81 -22.09 0.32 -32.59
N PRO A 82 -22.79 -0.35 -33.52
CA PRO A 82 -22.97 0.16 -34.89
C PRO A 82 -23.60 1.56 -34.91
#